data_AF-A0A3M1D2U5-F1
#
_entry.id   AF-A0A3M1D2U5-F1
#
_cell.length_a   1.000
_cell.length_b   1.000
_cell.length_c   1.000
_cell.angle_alpha   90.00
_cell.angle_beta   90.00
_cell.angle_gamma   90.00
#
_symmetry.space_group_name_H-M   'P 1'
#
loop_
_entity.id
_entity.type
_entity.pdbx_description
1 polymer ?
#
loop_
_entity_poly.entity_id
_entity_poly.type
_entity_poly.pdbx_seq_one_letter_code
_entity_poly.pdbx_strand_id
1 'polypeptide(L)'
;MNNQVNPKAFVILALLAFGMQGCGEESTFSSSEQQIINGVEDHSPEHQAVVMMRSADGRCTGTLIAPPVVLTAAHCADDGTPADYVVLFGDEWNSATPVPVSEFIFHPDYDPVKIEHDIAMLRLAAPAPAGVAPIPHLPQSLELTQADIGTDLLFVGFGITRYGGNDYGVKRRVTLPLYHICNSLSGCQVNLRGTNYPTRPNSISYDQADRGTCMGDSGGPAFIMRDGQKYVAGVNSIVWGECNLLASGTKVDAYEQWINDFIGSFTLNGQVCTNDAQCYSGFCVDGVCCESACDQPCMTCAGGKTDGLCVPEPDGSACDDGDPCNGPDTCQAGQCVPGNSPPDCTSPNPCLVGRCEPGIGCVFDPVEDGTACDNGNVCDGEDRCVQGNCTPSGPALDCDDGNPCTGDECNPVTGCANEPVQDGTPCDDEDLCNGGEVCQAGQCVSSEPLDCDDANACTEDTCDPSAGCVHTELPEGSSCGEGRTCQRGLCLPAPSGGCGCASNGKEPAGGISLVLVGLLFAMRRKKQ
;
A
#
# COMPACT_ATOMS: atom_id res chain seq x y z
N MET A 1 -16.10 -41.30 101.94
CA MET A 1 -14.95 -41.47 101.03
C MET A 1 -15.01 -40.27 100.09
N ASN A 2 -14.32 -39.16 100.33
CA ASN A 2 -12.87 -38.93 100.31
C ASN A 2 -12.30 -39.21 98.90
N ASN A 3 -11.55 -38.31 98.24
CA ASN A 3 -10.95 -37.05 98.75
C ASN A 3 -10.84 -35.91 97.69
N GLN A 4 -10.29 -34.76 98.10
CA GLN A 4 -10.20 -33.47 97.37
C GLN A 4 -8.83 -33.19 96.67
N VAL A 5 -8.74 -32.03 95.97
CA VAL A 5 -7.54 -31.27 95.49
C VAL A 5 -6.85 -31.81 94.20
N ASN A 6 -6.95 -31.21 93.00
CA ASN A 6 -6.45 -29.91 92.45
C ASN A 6 -4.88 -29.80 92.32
N PRO A 7 -4.30 -28.90 91.49
CA PRO A 7 -3.86 -29.11 90.09
C PRO A 7 -2.34 -28.93 89.84
N LYS A 8 -1.84 -29.11 88.59
CA LYS A 8 -0.72 -28.30 87.99
C LYS A 8 -0.32 -28.62 86.53
N ALA A 9 -0.09 -27.53 85.78
CA ALA A 9 0.94 -27.23 84.75
C ALA A 9 1.56 -28.32 83.82
N PHE A 10 1.45 -28.07 82.51
CA PHE A 10 2.50 -28.25 81.48
C PHE A 10 2.63 -26.89 80.76
N VAL A 11 3.77 -26.18 80.72
CA VAL A 11 5.09 -26.48 80.12
C VAL A 11 5.02 -26.45 78.59
N ILE A 12 5.56 -25.37 78.01
CA ILE A 12 5.82 -25.20 76.59
C ILE A 12 7.24 -25.66 76.30
N LEU A 13 7.42 -26.52 75.29
CA LEU A 13 8.66 -26.61 74.53
C LEU A 13 8.35 -27.08 73.11
N ALA A 14 8.88 -26.39 72.10
CA ALA A 14 8.73 -26.76 70.70
C ALA A 14 10.00 -27.46 70.20
N LEU A 15 9.85 -28.43 69.29
CA LEU A 15 10.86 -28.78 68.29
C LEU A 15 10.24 -29.58 67.13
N LEU A 16 10.91 -29.55 65.98
CA LEU A 16 10.40 -29.91 64.66
C LEU A 16 10.29 -31.42 64.42
N ALA A 17 9.29 -31.81 63.61
CA ALA A 17 9.29 -33.04 62.82
C ALA A 17 8.70 -32.73 61.42
N PHE A 18 9.18 -33.42 60.39
CA PHE A 18 8.92 -33.10 58.97
C PHE A 18 7.87 -34.03 58.36
N GLY A 19 7.05 -33.48 57.44
CA GLY A 19 6.54 -34.20 56.26
C GLY A 19 5.34 -35.13 56.43
N MET A 20 4.16 -34.65 55.99
CA MET A 20 3.41 -35.22 54.86
C MET A 20 2.21 -34.33 54.54
N GLN A 21 2.08 -33.88 53.29
CA GLN A 21 0.90 -33.16 52.83
C GLN A 21 -0.23 -34.16 52.52
N GLY A 22 -1.39 -33.95 53.13
CA GLY A 22 -2.64 -34.69 52.88
C GLY A 22 -3.82 -33.71 52.82
N CYS A 23 -4.79 -34.00 51.97
CA CYS A 23 -5.82 -33.04 51.55
C CYS A 23 -6.91 -32.77 52.62
N GLY A 24 -7.59 -31.63 52.50
CA GLY A 24 -8.98 -31.48 52.96
C GLY A 24 -9.30 -30.20 53.75
N GLU A 25 -9.53 -29.09 53.05
CA GLU A 25 -10.44 -28.03 53.53
C GLU A 25 -11.59 -27.89 52.52
N GLU A 26 -12.84 -27.97 52.99
CA GLU A 26 -14.03 -27.81 52.15
C GLU A 26 -14.35 -26.32 51.96
N SER A 27 -13.95 -25.77 50.81
CA SER A 27 -14.38 -24.44 50.38
C SER A 27 -15.84 -24.46 49.94
N THR A 28 -16.78 -24.08 50.80
CA THR A 28 -18.19 -23.92 50.44
C THR A 28 -18.36 -22.74 49.47
N PHE A 29 -18.31 -23.03 48.16
CA PHE A 29 -18.53 -22.02 47.13
C PHE A 29 -20.00 -21.59 47.06
N SER A 30 -20.24 -20.28 47.11
CA SER A 30 -21.55 -19.69 46.89
C SER A 30 -21.95 -19.83 45.43
N SER A 31 -22.93 -20.68 45.11
CA SER A 31 -23.49 -20.82 43.77
C SER A 31 -24.43 -19.65 43.46
N SER A 32 -23.90 -18.58 42.88
CA SER A 32 -24.65 -17.44 42.36
C SER A 32 -24.06 -16.99 41.02
N GLU A 33 -24.94 -16.53 40.12
CA GLU A 33 -24.68 -16.06 38.74
C GLU A 33 -24.57 -17.18 37.69
N GLN A 34 -25.52 -17.19 36.75
CA GLN A 34 -25.74 -18.23 35.75
C GLN A 34 -26.57 -17.72 34.53
N GLN A 35 -26.12 -17.89 33.27
CA GLN A 35 -26.81 -17.74 31.93
C GLN A 35 -25.92 -18.41 30.83
N ILE A 36 -26.30 -19.02 29.69
CA ILE A 36 -27.52 -19.12 28.84
C ILE A 36 -28.69 -19.76 29.57
N ILE A 37 -29.85 -19.08 29.59
CA ILE A 37 -31.03 -19.46 30.40
C ILE A 37 -30.59 -20.17 31.69
N ASN A 38 -29.84 -19.50 32.56
CA ASN A 38 -29.23 -20.09 33.76
C ASN A 38 -28.08 -21.14 33.54
N GLY A 39 -27.24 -20.96 32.51
CA GLY A 39 -25.90 -21.54 32.29
C GLY A 39 -24.77 -20.85 33.09
N VAL A 40 -23.60 -20.55 32.54
CA VAL A 40 -22.62 -19.51 33.01
C VAL A 40 -21.85 -18.92 31.82
N GLU A 41 -21.31 -17.70 31.94
CA GLU A 41 -20.32 -17.16 30.97
C GLU A 41 -19.03 -17.98 30.99
N ASP A 42 -18.40 -18.11 29.82
CA ASP A 42 -17.37 -19.10 29.56
C ASP A 42 -16.15 -18.52 28.83
N HIS A 43 -15.13 -18.25 29.63
CA HIS A 43 -13.80 -17.80 29.19
C HIS A 43 -12.74 -18.91 29.28
N SER A 44 -13.18 -20.18 29.29
CA SER A 44 -12.25 -21.29 29.52
C SER A 44 -11.44 -21.62 28.25
N PRO A 45 -10.10 -21.84 28.36
CA PRO A 45 -9.27 -22.23 27.22
C PRO A 45 -9.73 -23.53 26.54
N GLU A 46 -10.33 -24.43 27.32
CA GLU A 46 -10.88 -25.73 26.88
C GLU A 46 -12.14 -25.64 26.00
N HIS A 47 -12.65 -24.43 25.72
CA HIS A 47 -13.78 -24.17 24.81
C HIS A 47 -13.47 -23.09 23.75
N GLN A 48 -12.19 -22.81 23.44
CA GLN A 48 -11.85 -21.91 22.32
C GLN A 48 -12.15 -22.52 20.94
N ALA A 49 -12.32 -23.84 20.86
CA ALA A 49 -12.85 -24.54 19.70
C ALA A 49 -14.37 -24.34 19.47
N VAL A 50 -15.10 -23.79 20.44
CA VAL A 50 -16.53 -23.48 20.29
C VAL A 50 -16.66 -22.07 19.72
N VAL A 51 -17.28 -21.97 18.56
CA VAL A 51 -17.24 -20.79 17.69
C VAL A 51 -18.64 -20.29 17.35
N MET A 52 -18.80 -18.98 17.13
CA MET A 52 -20.01 -18.44 16.53
C MET A 52 -19.93 -18.54 15.01
N MET A 53 -20.98 -19.07 14.39
CA MET A 53 -21.25 -18.88 12.97
C MET A 53 -22.14 -17.65 12.77
N ARG A 54 -21.79 -16.81 11.80
CA ARG A 54 -22.56 -15.61 11.48
C ARG A 54 -22.70 -15.42 9.97
N SER A 55 -23.93 -15.26 9.51
CA SER A 55 -24.27 -14.68 8.19
C SER A 55 -24.93 -13.30 8.40
N ALA A 56 -25.50 -12.71 7.36
CA ALA A 56 -26.23 -11.44 7.49
C ALA A 56 -27.45 -11.56 8.43
N ASP A 57 -28.24 -12.62 8.21
CA ASP A 57 -29.51 -12.86 8.91
C ASP A 57 -29.34 -13.90 10.05
N GLY A 58 -28.52 -14.93 9.84
CA GLY A 58 -28.33 -16.07 10.74
C GLY A 58 -27.23 -15.91 11.80
N ARG A 59 -27.46 -16.50 12.98
CA ARG A 59 -26.49 -16.68 14.07
C ARG A 59 -26.62 -18.11 14.60
N CYS A 60 -25.53 -18.85 14.61
CA CYS A 60 -25.44 -20.22 15.14
C CYS A 60 -24.14 -20.41 15.92
N THR A 61 -23.98 -21.58 16.52
CA THR A 61 -22.74 -22.06 17.13
C THR A 61 -22.18 -23.22 16.29
N GLY A 62 -20.87 -23.47 16.35
CA GLY A 62 -20.23 -24.67 15.83
C GLY A 62 -19.06 -25.11 16.71
N THR A 63 -18.44 -26.25 16.39
CA THR A 63 -17.24 -26.76 17.08
C THR A 63 -16.14 -27.12 16.10
N LEU A 64 -14.92 -26.60 16.29
CA LEU A 64 -13.74 -27.05 15.57
C LEU A 64 -13.41 -28.50 15.98
N ILE A 65 -13.57 -29.45 15.05
CA ILE A 65 -13.31 -30.89 15.28
C ILE A 65 -12.01 -31.37 14.62
N ALA A 66 -11.51 -30.63 13.62
CA ALA A 66 -10.17 -30.75 13.03
C ALA A 66 -9.69 -29.32 12.62
N PRO A 67 -8.39 -29.08 12.36
CA PRO A 67 -7.86 -27.72 12.20
C PRO A 67 -8.56 -26.80 11.18
N PRO A 68 -9.14 -27.30 10.07
CA PRO A 68 -9.93 -26.51 9.13
C PRO A 68 -11.42 -26.92 9.14
N VAL A 69 -11.88 -27.78 10.05
CA VAL A 69 -13.24 -28.38 10.02
C VAL A 69 -14.05 -27.99 11.24
N VAL A 70 -15.13 -27.24 11.02
CA VAL A 70 -16.13 -26.92 12.04
C VAL A 70 -17.36 -27.81 11.84
N LEU A 71 -17.73 -28.58 12.85
CA LEU A 71 -18.99 -29.33 12.91
C LEU A 71 -20.13 -28.43 13.40
N THR A 72 -21.29 -28.52 12.75
CA THR A 72 -22.48 -27.71 13.06
C THR A 72 -23.76 -28.40 12.57
N ALA A 73 -24.91 -27.76 12.75
CA ALA A 73 -26.20 -28.19 12.21
C ALA A 73 -26.32 -27.77 10.74
N ALA A 74 -27.00 -28.56 9.93
CA ALA A 74 -27.19 -28.26 8.51
C ALA A 74 -28.11 -27.04 8.30
N HIS A 75 -29.15 -26.88 9.13
CA HIS A 75 -30.06 -25.72 9.09
C HIS A 75 -29.39 -24.39 9.47
N CYS A 76 -28.12 -24.41 9.89
CA CYS A 76 -27.34 -23.20 10.17
C CYS A 76 -26.61 -22.65 8.93
N ALA A 77 -26.68 -23.33 7.78
CA ALA A 77 -25.93 -22.97 6.56
C ALA A 77 -26.68 -23.26 5.25
N ASP A 78 -27.92 -23.75 5.28
CA ASP A 78 -28.68 -24.18 4.09
C ASP A 78 -29.49 -23.06 3.40
N ASP A 79 -29.47 -21.84 3.93
CA ASP A 79 -30.10 -20.65 3.35
C ASP A 79 -29.14 -19.74 2.54
N GLY A 80 -27.84 -20.06 2.50
CA GLY A 80 -26.80 -19.24 1.86
C GLY A 80 -25.63 -20.03 1.26
N THR A 81 -24.50 -19.34 1.02
CA THR A 81 -23.27 -19.93 0.46
C THR A 81 -22.07 -19.70 1.39
N PRO A 82 -20.93 -20.40 1.22
CA PRO A 82 -19.74 -20.20 2.06
C PRO A 82 -19.24 -18.74 2.12
N ALA A 83 -19.44 -17.97 1.04
CA ALA A 83 -19.04 -16.56 0.98
C ALA A 83 -19.93 -15.62 1.83
N ASP A 84 -21.15 -16.04 2.18
CA ASP A 84 -22.08 -15.28 3.03
C ASP A 84 -21.80 -15.48 4.53
N TYR A 85 -20.84 -16.36 4.88
CA TYR A 85 -20.61 -16.88 6.22
C TYR A 85 -19.20 -16.61 6.75
N VAL A 86 -19.13 -16.31 8.05
CA VAL A 86 -17.88 -16.22 8.80
C VAL A 86 -17.98 -16.99 10.11
N VAL A 87 -16.89 -17.68 10.46
CA VAL A 87 -16.69 -18.32 11.76
C VAL A 87 -15.90 -17.37 12.66
N LEU A 88 -16.38 -17.15 13.88
CA LEU A 88 -15.82 -16.20 14.84
C LEU A 88 -15.20 -16.97 16.02
N PHE A 89 -13.89 -16.85 16.19
CA PHE A 89 -13.10 -17.47 17.26
C PHE A 89 -12.84 -16.50 18.40
N GLY A 90 -13.39 -16.80 19.58
CA GLY A 90 -13.23 -16.01 20.80
C GLY A 90 -14.40 -16.22 21.75
N ASP A 91 -14.48 -15.43 22.81
CA ASP A 91 -15.59 -15.49 23.79
C ASP A 91 -16.67 -14.42 23.53
N GLU A 92 -16.32 -13.29 22.92
CA GLU A 92 -17.27 -12.27 22.48
C GLU A 92 -17.16 -12.00 20.97
N TRP A 93 -18.29 -12.05 20.26
CA TRP A 93 -18.38 -11.87 18.80
C TRP A 93 -17.91 -10.48 18.28
N ASN A 94 -17.72 -9.52 19.18
CA ASN A 94 -17.26 -8.15 18.91
C ASN A 94 -15.73 -8.02 18.84
N SER A 95 -15.01 -9.00 19.40
CA SER A 95 -13.55 -9.04 19.57
C SER A 95 -12.94 -10.35 19.07
N ALA A 96 -13.79 -11.33 18.74
CA ALA A 96 -13.44 -12.60 18.12
C ALA A 96 -12.75 -12.43 16.76
N THR A 97 -11.77 -13.30 16.49
CA THR A 97 -11.06 -13.38 15.21
C THR A 97 -11.95 -14.00 14.14
N PRO A 98 -12.22 -13.30 13.02
CA PRO A 98 -13.01 -13.84 11.91
C PRO A 98 -12.18 -14.74 11.01
N VAL A 99 -12.74 -15.91 10.66
CA VAL A 99 -12.19 -16.85 9.66
C VAL A 99 -13.29 -17.14 8.63
N PRO A 100 -13.09 -16.87 7.33
CA PRO A 100 -14.10 -17.14 6.30
C PRO A 100 -14.31 -18.65 6.08
N VAL A 101 -15.42 -19.02 5.44
CA VAL A 101 -15.71 -20.41 5.05
C VAL A 101 -15.42 -20.62 3.56
N SER A 102 -14.81 -21.74 3.20
CA SER A 102 -14.50 -22.12 1.81
C SER A 102 -15.48 -23.16 1.24
N GLU A 103 -16.04 -24.03 2.07
CA GLU A 103 -16.88 -25.16 1.64
C GLU A 103 -17.94 -25.51 2.70
N PHE A 104 -19.14 -25.91 2.24
CA PHE A 104 -20.19 -26.51 3.09
C PHE A 104 -20.38 -27.98 2.69
N ILE A 105 -20.38 -28.87 3.69
CA ILE A 105 -20.53 -30.31 3.51
C ILE A 105 -21.71 -30.76 4.36
N PHE A 106 -22.90 -30.79 3.76
CA PHE A 106 -24.12 -31.29 4.37
C PHE A 106 -24.13 -32.83 4.38
N HIS A 107 -24.81 -33.45 5.35
CA HIS A 107 -25.02 -34.90 5.32
C HIS A 107 -25.88 -35.28 4.08
N PRO A 108 -25.57 -36.36 3.34
CA PRO A 108 -26.31 -36.71 2.11
C PRO A 108 -27.81 -36.98 2.31
N ASP A 109 -28.20 -37.44 3.50
CA ASP A 109 -29.61 -37.66 3.88
C ASP A 109 -30.27 -36.44 4.55
N TYR A 110 -29.64 -35.25 4.54
CA TYR A 110 -30.22 -34.05 5.13
C TYR A 110 -31.51 -33.63 4.42
N ASP A 111 -32.60 -33.55 5.17
CA ASP A 111 -33.89 -33.03 4.69
C ASP A 111 -34.20 -31.70 5.40
N PRO A 112 -34.12 -30.54 4.72
CA PRO A 112 -34.38 -29.24 5.34
C PRO A 112 -35.86 -28.98 5.63
N VAL A 113 -36.78 -29.69 4.98
CA VAL A 113 -38.23 -29.56 5.24
C VAL A 113 -38.62 -30.33 6.51
N LYS A 114 -37.93 -31.46 6.77
CA LYS A 114 -38.13 -32.25 7.98
C LYS A 114 -37.14 -31.90 9.10
N ILE A 115 -36.01 -31.26 8.84
CA ILE A 115 -34.87 -31.13 9.77
C ILE A 115 -34.46 -32.53 10.27
N GLU A 116 -34.18 -33.43 9.32
CA GLU A 116 -33.72 -34.80 9.57
C GLU A 116 -32.29 -34.95 9.06
N HIS A 117 -31.45 -35.70 9.78
CA HIS A 117 -29.98 -35.75 9.57
C HIS A 117 -29.34 -34.35 9.58
N ASP A 118 -29.79 -33.50 10.51
CA ASP A 118 -29.39 -32.11 10.67
C ASP A 118 -27.96 -32.01 11.25
N ILE A 119 -26.98 -32.17 10.37
CA ILE A 119 -25.56 -32.08 10.65
C ILE A 119 -24.79 -31.69 9.37
N ALA A 120 -23.86 -30.77 9.52
CA ALA A 120 -22.99 -30.28 8.45
C ALA A 120 -21.56 -30.07 8.98
N MET A 121 -20.60 -30.18 8.08
CA MET A 121 -19.23 -29.74 8.30
C MET A 121 -18.95 -28.51 7.43
N LEU A 122 -18.27 -27.52 7.99
CA LEU A 122 -17.76 -26.36 7.28
C LEU A 122 -16.26 -26.51 7.11
N ARG A 123 -15.76 -26.21 5.93
CA ARG A 123 -14.32 -26.02 5.71
C ARG A 123 -13.96 -24.56 5.87
N LEU A 124 -13.02 -24.24 6.74
CA LEU A 124 -12.47 -22.90 6.87
C LEU A 124 -11.64 -22.54 5.63
N ALA A 125 -11.61 -21.25 5.27
CA ALA A 125 -10.80 -20.72 4.17
C ALA A 125 -9.35 -20.39 4.61
N ALA A 126 -9.12 -20.27 5.91
CA ALA A 126 -7.81 -20.16 6.54
C ALA A 126 -7.83 -20.96 7.86
N PRO A 127 -6.68 -21.37 8.42
CA PRO A 127 -6.66 -22.20 9.63
C PRO A 127 -7.12 -21.46 10.89
N ALA A 128 -7.52 -22.22 11.91
CA ALA A 128 -7.96 -21.66 13.19
C ALA A 128 -6.83 -20.85 13.90
N PRO A 129 -7.16 -19.83 14.71
CA PRO A 129 -6.15 -19.01 15.38
C PRO A 129 -5.21 -19.81 16.28
N ALA A 130 -3.96 -19.34 16.39
CA ALA A 130 -2.91 -20.00 17.15
C ALA A 130 -3.35 -20.27 18.61
N GLY A 131 -3.18 -21.51 19.06
CA GLY A 131 -3.59 -21.97 20.39
C GLY A 131 -5.00 -22.58 20.47
N VAL A 132 -5.83 -22.47 19.41
CA VAL A 132 -7.14 -23.14 19.36
C VAL A 132 -6.96 -24.61 18.96
N ALA A 133 -7.02 -25.52 19.93
CA ALA A 133 -6.98 -26.96 19.69
C ALA A 133 -8.39 -27.52 19.38
N PRO A 134 -8.59 -28.31 18.31
CA PRO A 134 -9.87 -28.95 18.01
C PRO A 134 -10.33 -29.93 19.10
N ILE A 135 -11.64 -30.11 19.27
CA ILE A 135 -12.24 -31.09 20.18
C ILE A 135 -12.80 -32.26 19.35
N PRO A 136 -12.35 -33.51 19.57
CA PRO A 136 -12.74 -34.63 18.72
C PRO A 136 -14.24 -34.94 18.78
N HIS A 137 -14.79 -35.46 17.68
CA HIS A 137 -16.11 -36.10 17.66
C HIS A 137 -16.10 -37.39 18.49
N LEU A 138 -17.25 -37.80 19.04
CA LEU A 138 -17.38 -39.06 19.77
C LEU A 138 -17.36 -40.25 18.79
N PRO A 139 -16.40 -41.19 18.87
CA PRO A 139 -16.37 -42.36 18.00
C PRO A 139 -17.38 -43.43 18.44
N GLN A 140 -17.79 -44.31 17.52
CA GLN A 140 -18.72 -45.43 17.76
C GLN A 140 -18.20 -46.43 18.79
N SER A 141 -16.88 -46.53 18.94
CA SER A 141 -16.23 -47.33 20.00
C SER A 141 -16.51 -46.82 21.42
N LEU A 142 -17.01 -45.59 21.58
CA LEU A 142 -17.35 -44.92 22.83
C LEU A 142 -18.79 -44.35 22.82
N GLU A 143 -19.66 -44.86 21.92
CA GLU A 143 -20.98 -44.30 21.58
C GLU A 143 -21.88 -43.95 22.77
N LEU A 144 -22.88 -43.11 22.56
CA LEU A 144 -23.95 -42.91 23.53
C LEU A 144 -24.91 -44.11 23.54
N THR A 145 -24.89 -44.85 24.65
CA THR A 145 -25.73 -46.03 24.89
C THR A 145 -26.91 -45.71 25.80
N GLN A 146 -27.93 -46.58 25.86
CA GLN A 146 -29.05 -46.41 26.81
C GLN A 146 -28.62 -46.41 28.29
N ALA A 147 -27.38 -46.78 28.63
CA ALA A 147 -26.82 -46.68 29.96
C ALA A 147 -26.32 -45.25 30.32
N ASP A 148 -26.15 -44.38 29.32
CA ASP A 148 -25.75 -42.98 29.48
C ASP A 148 -26.93 -42.04 29.77
N ILE A 149 -28.17 -42.55 29.80
CA ILE A 149 -29.36 -41.76 30.13
C ILE A 149 -29.31 -41.35 31.61
N GLY A 150 -29.41 -40.04 31.86
CA GLY A 150 -29.18 -39.41 33.16
C GLY A 150 -27.76 -38.88 33.36
N THR A 151 -26.81 -39.16 32.45
CA THR A 151 -25.48 -38.53 32.46
C THR A 151 -25.59 -37.06 32.06
N ASP A 152 -24.92 -36.20 32.81
CA ASP A 152 -24.80 -34.77 32.51
C ASP A 152 -23.95 -34.55 31.24
N LEU A 153 -24.53 -33.85 30.26
CA LEU A 153 -23.84 -33.34 29.06
C LEU A 153 -23.58 -31.84 29.23
N LEU A 154 -22.41 -31.40 28.77
CA LEU A 154 -21.99 -30.00 28.83
C LEU A 154 -22.21 -29.33 27.47
N PHE A 155 -23.13 -28.36 27.44
CA PHE A 155 -23.41 -27.55 26.27
C PHE A 155 -22.63 -26.24 26.34
N VAL A 156 -22.18 -25.73 25.21
CA VAL A 156 -21.50 -24.44 25.09
C VAL A 156 -21.99 -23.74 23.82
N GLY A 157 -22.25 -22.43 23.88
CA GLY A 157 -22.76 -21.68 22.73
C GLY A 157 -22.87 -20.18 22.97
N PHE A 158 -23.45 -19.50 21.98
CA PHE A 158 -23.55 -18.04 21.91
C PHE A 158 -25.01 -17.56 21.74
N GLY A 159 -25.99 -18.41 22.04
CA GLY A 159 -27.41 -18.12 21.94
C GLY A 159 -27.95 -17.15 22.98
N ILE A 160 -29.22 -16.77 22.81
CA ILE A 160 -29.92 -15.84 23.70
C ILE A 160 -30.18 -16.46 25.08
N THR A 161 -29.91 -15.70 26.13
CA THR A 161 -30.11 -16.12 27.52
C THR A 161 -31.58 -16.08 27.96
N ARG A 162 -32.48 -15.60 27.09
CA ARG A 162 -33.93 -15.59 27.29
C ARG A 162 -34.66 -15.67 25.95
N TYR A 163 -35.73 -16.47 25.89
CA TYR A 163 -36.60 -16.53 24.71
C TYR A 163 -37.14 -15.15 24.31
N GLY A 164 -37.04 -14.81 23.01
CA GLY A 164 -37.36 -13.47 22.50
C GLY A 164 -36.34 -12.38 22.85
N GLY A 165 -35.16 -12.75 23.37
CA GLY A 165 -34.01 -11.87 23.55
C GLY A 165 -33.27 -11.53 22.26
N ASN A 166 -32.17 -10.77 22.40
CA ASN A 166 -31.27 -10.40 21.30
C ASN A 166 -29.81 -10.24 21.79
N ASP A 167 -29.49 -10.93 22.87
CA ASP A 167 -28.27 -10.89 23.68
C ASP A 167 -27.25 -11.98 23.28
N TYR A 168 -27.28 -12.32 21.98
CA TYR A 168 -26.35 -13.23 21.30
C TYR A 168 -24.89 -12.79 21.43
N GLY A 169 -23.98 -13.74 21.24
CA GLY A 169 -22.59 -13.44 20.91
C GLY A 169 -21.64 -13.28 22.10
N VAL A 170 -22.06 -13.68 23.30
CA VAL A 170 -21.16 -13.95 24.44
C VAL A 170 -21.19 -15.45 24.72
N LYS A 171 -20.02 -16.08 24.73
CA LYS A 171 -19.86 -17.53 24.94
C LYS A 171 -20.25 -17.90 26.36
N ARG A 172 -21.14 -18.89 26.46
CA ARG A 172 -21.72 -19.37 27.71
C ARG A 172 -21.89 -20.88 27.65
N ARG A 173 -21.97 -21.54 28.81
CA ARG A 173 -22.09 -23.00 28.95
C ARG A 173 -23.18 -23.42 29.91
N VAL A 174 -23.80 -24.58 29.73
CA VAL A 174 -24.84 -25.13 30.62
C VAL A 174 -24.78 -26.65 30.68
N THR A 175 -25.08 -27.24 31.84
CA THR A 175 -25.09 -28.69 32.04
C THR A 175 -26.51 -29.22 32.15
N LEU A 176 -26.87 -30.18 31.29
CA LEU A 176 -28.19 -30.79 31.19
C LEU A 176 -28.07 -32.34 31.16
N PRO A 177 -28.96 -33.08 31.83
CA PRO A 177 -28.95 -34.54 31.78
C PRO A 177 -29.47 -35.06 30.44
N LEU A 178 -28.77 -36.05 29.89
CA LEU A 178 -29.20 -36.80 28.71
C LEU A 178 -30.51 -37.55 29.01
N TYR A 179 -31.62 -37.11 28.44
CA TYR A 179 -32.97 -37.60 28.74
C TYR A 179 -33.37 -38.81 27.86
N HIS A 180 -32.96 -38.81 26.59
CA HIS A 180 -33.27 -39.87 25.65
C HIS A 180 -32.20 -40.01 24.55
N ILE A 181 -32.03 -41.23 24.03
CA ILE A 181 -31.18 -41.54 22.87
C ILE A 181 -32.02 -42.35 21.87
N CYS A 182 -32.15 -41.82 20.66
CA CYS A 182 -32.92 -42.39 19.56
C CYS A 182 -31.98 -42.94 18.47
N ASN A 183 -31.75 -44.26 18.47
CA ASN A 183 -30.98 -44.97 17.44
C ASN A 183 -31.87 -45.47 16.27
N SER A 184 -32.96 -44.76 15.98
CA SER A 184 -33.94 -45.13 14.94
C SER A 184 -33.70 -44.33 13.67
N LEU A 185 -33.65 -44.99 12.50
CA LEU A 185 -33.58 -44.30 11.20
C LEU A 185 -34.90 -43.63 10.78
N SER A 186 -36.00 -43.82 11.53
CA SER A 186 -37.28 -43.14 11.31
C SER A 186 -37.64 -42.17 12.46
N GLY A 187 -36.67 -41.78 13.28
CA GLY A 187 -36.92 -41.01 14.50
C GLY A 187 -37.65 -41.78 15.59
N CYS A 188 -37.96 -41.10 16.70
CA CYS A 188 -38.59 -41.68 17.89
C CYS A 188 -39.72 -40.79 18.44
N GLN A 189 -40.34 -41.23 19.54
CA GLN A 189 -41.32 -40.47 20.31
C GLN A 189 -40.86 -40.40 21.77
N VAL A 190 -40.61 -39.19 22.27
CA VAL A 190 -40.18 -38.93 23.65
C VAL A 190 -41.36 -38.36 24.43
N ASN A 191 -41.81 -39.04 25.49
CA ASN A 191 -42.77 -38.44 26.40
C ASN A 191 -42.03 -37.61 27.45
N LEU A 192 -42.20 -36.29 27.45
CA LEU A 192 -41.73 -35.41 28.51
C LEU A 192 -42.93 -34.73 29.16
N ARG A 193 -43.08 -34.91 30.47
CA ARG A 193 -44.14 -34.30 31.32
C ARG A 193 -45.57 -34.57 30.82
N GLY A 194 -45.79 -35.72 30.16
CA GLY A 194 -47.08 -36.14 29.61
C GLY A 194 -47.28 -35.83 28.12
N THR A 195 -46.47 -34.94 27.53
CA THR A 195 -46.53 -34.61 26.09
C THR A 195 -45.54 -35.46 25.29
N ASN A 196 -45.98 -36.00 24.15
CA ASN A 196 -45.11 -36.71 23.20
C ASN A 196 -44.46 -35.72 22.23
N TYR A 197 -43.15 -35.81 22.07
CA TYR A 197 -42.35 -35.02 21.13
C TYR A 197 -41.74 -35.95 20.06
N PRO A 198 -41.87 -35.64 18.76
CA PRO A 198 -41.18 -36.36 17.70
C PRO A 198 -39.70 -35.98 17.68
N THR A 199 -38.81 -36.95 17.82
CA THR A 199 -37.35 -36.75 17.68
C THR A 199 -36.87 -37.32 16.35
N ARG A 200 -35.74 -36.80 15.87
CA ARG A 200 -35.20 -37.04 14.52
C ARG A 200 -34.41 -38.35 14.44
N PRO A 201 -34.12 -38.87 13.23
CA PRO A 201 -33.24 -40.01 13.07
C PRO A 201 -31.88 -39.79 13.74
N ASN A 202 -31.36 -40.80 14.43
CA ASN A 202 -30.07 -40.77 15.13
C ASN A 202 -29.89 -39.49 15.97
N SER A 203 -30.71 -39.32 17.01
CA SER A 203 -30.76 -38.09 17.82
C SER A 203 -30.61 -38.37 19.32
N ILE A 204 -30.15 -37.36 20.06
CA ILE A 204 -30.21 -37.29 21.51
C ILE A 204 -31.15 -36.18 21.95
N SER A 205 -31.80 -36.32 23.10
CA SER A 205 -32.70 -35.31 23.65
C SER A 205 -32.48 -35.13 25.15
N TYR A 206 -32.76 -33.93 25.64
CA TYR A 206 -32.43 -33.46 26.99
C TYR A 206 -33.54 -32.52 27.51
N ASP A 207 -33.80 -32.55 28.82
CA ASP A 207 -34.84 -31.74 29.47
C ASP A 207 -34.27 -30.38 29.91
N GLN A 208 -34.79 -29.29 29.33
CA GLN A 208 -34.35 -27.92 29.56
C GLN A 208 -35.11 -27.20 30.70
N ALA A 209 -35.90 -27.95 31.48
CA ALA A 209 -36.51 -27.57 32.76
C ALA A 209 -36.57 -26.07 33.12
N ASP A 210 -35.51 -25.58 33.75
CA ASP A 210 -35.28 -24.17 34.10
C ASP A 210 -34.05 -23.57 33.40
N ARG A 211 -33.39 -24.35 32.54
CA ARG A 211 -32.15 -23.97 31.86
C ARG A 211 -31.85 -24.82 30.62
N GLY A 212 -31.23 -24.22 29.61
CA GLY A 212 -30.78 -24.95 28.42
C GLY A 212 -30.43 -24.09 27.23
N THR A 213 -30.24 -24.74 26.08
CA THR A 213 -29.90 -24.11 24.80
C THR A 213 -31.10 -23.37 24.20
N CYS A 214 -30.85 -22.35 23.39
CA CYS A 214 -31.89 -21.57 22.73
C CYS A 214 -31.46 -21.11 21.32
N MET A 215 -32.18 -20.15 20.74
CA MET A 215 -31.84 -19.60 19.42
C MET A 215 -30.41 -19.05 19.43
N GLY A 216 -29.59 -19.47 18.45
CA GLY A 216 -28.15 -19.17 18.36
C GLY A 216 -27.23 -20.25 18.90
N ASP A 217 -27.73 -21.18 19.72
CA ASP A 217 -27.00 -22.38 20.14
C ASP A 217 -27.16 -23.55 19.16
N SER A 218 -28.00 -23.43 18.13
CA SER A 218 -28.09 -24.38 17.01
C SER A 218 -26.69 -24.61 16.42
N GLY A 219 -26.38 -25.86 16.11
CA GLY A 219 -25.05 -26.30 15.70
C GLY A 219 -24.01 -26.45 16.84
N GLY A 220 -24.32 -25.93 18.03
CA GLY A 220 -23.44 -26.00 19.19
C GLY A 220 -23.27 -27.43 19.75
N PRO A 221 -22.14 -27.71 20.40
CA PRO A 221 -21.82 -29.03 20.93
C PRO A 221 -22.66 -29.40 22.16
N ALA A 222 -23.02 -30.67 22.24
CA ALA A 222 -23.24 -31.39 23.48
C ALA A 222 -21.98 -32.23 23.78
N PHE A 223 -21.18 -31.83 24.75
CA PHE A 223 -19.96 -32.56 25.13
C PHE A 223 -20.24 -33.67 26.15
N ILE A 224 -19.54 -34.78 25.99
CA ILE A 224 -19.39 -35.83 27.02
C ILE A 224 -17.91 -36.04 27.37
N MET A 225 -17.65 -36.53 28.59
CA MET A 225 -16.33 -36.99 28.99
C MET A 225 -16.24 -38.53 28.90
N ARG A 226 -15.20 -39.04 28.24
CA ARG A 226 -14.83 -40.47 28.23
C ARG A 226 -13.34 -40.59 28.58
N ASP A 227 -13.00 -41.39 29.58
CA ASP A 227 -11.63 -41.65 30.05
C ASP A 227 -10.73 -40.38 30.27
N GLY A 228 -11.36 -39.26 30.63
CA GLY A 228 -10.69 -37.97 30.85
C GLY A 228 -10.59 -37.06 29.61
N GLN A 229 -10.93 -37.57 28.42
CA GLN A 229 -11.02 -36.79 27.18
C GLN A 229 -12.45 -36.24 26.97
N LYS A 230 -12.54 -35.01 26.44
CA LYS A 230 -13.79 -34.36 26.04
C LYS A 230 -14.11 -34.69 24.58
N TYR A 231 -15.35 -35.04 24.28
CA TYR A 231 -15.83 -35.42 22.95
C TYR A 231 -17.13 -34.71 22.58
N VAL A 232 -17.29 -34.29 21.32
CA VAL A 232 -18.57 -33.82 20.77
C VAL A 232 -19.49 -35.02 20.56
N ALA A 233 -20.47 -35.21 21.43
CA ALA A 233 -21.41 -36.33 21.41
C ALA A 233 -22.74 -35.99 20.73
N GLY A 234 -23.09 -34.70 20.68
CA GLY A 234 -24.25 -34.19 19.97
C GLY A 234 -24.00 -32.84 19.31
N VAL A 235 -24.78 -32.55 18.26
CA VAL A 235 -24.89 -31.23 17.61
C VAL A 235 -26.31 -30.73 17.86
N ASN A 236 -26.47 -29.58 18.53
CA ASN A 236 -27.77 -29.01 18.86
C ASN A 236 -28.58 -28.66 17.59
N SER A 237 -29.89 -28.96 17.58
CA SER A 237 -30.73 -28.91 16.38
C SER A 237 -32.10 -28.27 16.64
N ILE A 238 -32.91 -28.83 17.55
CA ILE A 238 -34.30 -28.40 17.78
C ILE A 238 -34.57 -28.16 19.27
N VAL A 239 -35.17 -27.02 19.59
CA VAL A 239 -35.70 -26.68 20.93
C VAL A 239 -37.23 -26.60 20.90
N TRP A 240 -37.90 -27.01 21.98
CA TRP A 240 -39.36 -26.90 22.14
C TRP A 240 -39.75 -25.97 23.28
N GLY A 241 -40.93 -25.33 23.15
CA GLY A 241 -41.42 -24.34 24.09
C GLY A 241 -40.67 -23.01 24.00
N GLU A 242 -40.60 -22.28 25.12
CA GLU A 242 -39.81 -21.05 25.22
C GLU A 242 -38.37 -21.39 25.65
N CYS A 243 -37.74 -22.32 24.92
CA CYS A 243 -36.44 -22.94 25.24
C CYS A 243 -36.39 -23.66 26.61
N ASN A 244 -37.54 -24.07 27.16
CA ASN A 244 -37.70 -24.54 28.55
C ASN A 244 -38.43 -25.91 28.69
N LEU A 245 -38.60 -26.64 27.59
CA LEU A 245 -39.20 -27.98 27.57
C LEU A 245 -38.15 -29.02 27.14
N LEU A 246 -38.42 -29.82 26.11
CA LEU A 246 -37.41 -30.69 25.51
C LEU A 246 -36.50 -29.86 24.59
N ALA A 247 -35.26 -30.31 24.40
CA ALA A 247 -34.46 -30.00 23.23
C ALA A 247 -33.78 -31.27 22.71
N SER A 248 -33.31 -31.25 21.47
CA SER A 248 -32.71 -32.40 20.79
C SER A 248 -31.60 -31.98 19.84
N GLY A 249 -30.56 -32.80 19.79
CA GLY A 249 -29.46 -32.70 18.84
C GLY A 249 -29.23 -33.98 18.07
N THR A 250 -28.48 -33.91 16.98
CA THR A 250 -28.02 -35.05 16.19
C THR A 250 -26.97 -35.84 16.97
N LYS A 251 -27.11 -37.17 17.11
CA LYS A 251 -26.18 -38.06 17.83
C LYS A 251 -24.93 -38.27 17.00
N VAL A 252 -23.80 -37.67 17.39
CA VAL A 252 -22.63 -37.53 16.51
C VAL A 252 -21.96 -38.86 16.15
N ASP A 253 -21.87 -39.80 17.10
CA ASP A 253 -21.23 -41.10 16.87
C ASP A 253 -21.89 -41.90 15.71
N ALA A 254 -23.19 -41.72 15.49
CA ALA A 254 -23.92 -42.36 14.40
C ALA A 254 -23.49 -41.89 13.00
N TYR A 255 -22.70 -40.81 12.92
CA TYR A 255 -22.18 -40.20 11.70
C TYR A 255 -20.65 -40.27 11.60
N GLU A 256 -19.96 -40.98 12.52
CA GLU A 256 -18.49 -41.07 12.58
C GLU A 256 -17.86 -41.34 11.20
N GLN A 257 -18.39 -42.32 10.45
CA GLN A 257 -17.83 -42.70 9.15
C GLN A 257 -17.83 -41.52 8.15
N TRP A 258 -18.94 -40.78 8.05
CA TRP A 258 -19.05 -39.61 7.16
C TRP A 258 -18.15 -38.44 7.61
N ILE A 259 -18.01 -38.24 8.92
CA ILE A 259 -17.09 -37.23 9.48
C ILE A 259 -15.63 -37.62 9.18
N ASN A 260 -15.27 -38.89 9.38
CA ASN A 260 -13.93 -39.42 9.11
C ASN A 260 -13.60 -39.48 7.62
N ASP A 261 -14.57 -39.76 6.74
CA ASP A 261 -14.38 -39.75 5.28
C ASP A 261 -14.08 -38.34 4.76
N PHE A 262 -14.75 -37.31 5.32
CA PHE A 262 -14.41 -35.92 4.99
C PHE A 262 -13.05 -35.52 5.56
N ILE A 263 -12.79 -35.76 6.85
CA ILE A 263 -11.51 -35.46 7.50
C ILE A 263 -10.33 -36.20 6.82
N GLY A 264 -10.57 -37.43 6.34
CA GLY A 264 -9.61 -38.24 5.59
C GLY A 264 -9.47 -37.89 4.10
N SER A 265 -10.30 -36.99 3.57
CA SER A 265 -10.17 -36.48 2.18
C SER A 265 -9.11 -35.39 2.03
N PHE A 266 -8.64 -34.82 3.15
CA PHE A 266 -7.56 -33.85 3.18
C PHE A 266 -6.20 -34.52 3.03
N THR A 267 -5.32 -33.90 2.25
CA THR A 267 -3.90 -34.24 2.17
C THR A 267 -3.21 -33.94 3.51
N LEU A 268 -2.56 -34.94 4.10
CA LEU A 268 -1.87 -34.82 5.39
C LEU A 268 -0.53 -34.10 5.26
N ASN A 269 -0.05 -33.55 6.38
CA ASN A 269 1.25 -32.86 6.44
C ASN A 269 2.38 -33.79 5.93
N GLY A 270 3.30 -33.24 5.13
CA GLY A 270 4.40 -33.99 4.49
C GLY A 270 4.02 -34.70 3.18
N GLN A 271 2.77 -34.58 2.71
CA GLN A 271 2.33 -35.05 1.39
C GLN A 271 2.26 -33.89 0.38
N VAL A 272 2.25 -34.23 -0.93
CA VAL A 272 2.27 -33.25 -2.04
C VAL A 272 0.91 -32.59 -2.25
N CYS A 273 0.91 -31.28 -2.50
CA CYS A 273 -0.27 -30.46 -2.78
C CYS A 273 -0.04 -29.47 -3.94
N THR A 274 -1.11 -28.82 -4.39
CA THR A 274 -1.07 -27.74 -5.39
C THR A 274 -1.73 -26.44 -4.93
N ASN A 275 -2.35 -26.44 -3.75
CA ASN A 275 -3.00 -25.29 -3.11
C ASN A 275 -3.39 -25.64 -1.65
N ASP A 276 -3.58 -24.61 -0.82
CA ASP A 276 -3.96 -24.73 0.60
C ASP A 276 -5.26 -25.55 0.81
N ALA A 277 -6.21 -25.43 -0.12
CA ALA A 277 -7.46 -26.18 -0.11
C ALA A 277 -7.31 -27.67 -0.49
N GLN A 278 -6.09 -28.23 -0.47
CA GLN A 278 -5.85 -29.67 -0.37
C GLN A 278 -5.40 -30.09 1.04
N CYS A 279 -4.77 -29.22 1.81
CA CYS A 279 -4.07 -29.59 3.03
C CYS A 279 -4.97 -29.64 4.27
N TYR A 280 -4.76 -30.66 5.11
CA TYR A 280 -5.41 -30.83 6.41
C TYR A 280 -5.08 -29.70 7.39
N SER A 281 -3.89 -29.13 7.27
CA SER A 281 -3.47 -27.93 7.98
C SER A 281 -4.04 -26.63 7.41
N GLY A 282 -4.49 -26.64 6.16
CA GLY A 282 -4.80 -25.43 5.37
C GLY A 282 -3.58 -24.63 4.91
N PHE A 283 -2.39 -25.24 4.84
CA PHE A 283 -1.16 -24.60 4.32
C PHE A 283 -0.41 -25.52 3.34
N CYS A 284 -0.19 -25.05 2.11
CA CYS A 284 0.52 -25.72 1.02
C CYS A 284 1.79 -24.95 0.63
N VAL A 285 2.86 -25.09 1.42
CA VAL A 285 4.13 -24.38 1.22
C VAL A 285 5.05 -25.22 0.34
N ASP A 286 5.63 -24.63 -0.70
CA ASP A 286 6.54 -25.28 -1.66
C ASP A 286 6.01 -26.57 -2.32
N GLY A 287 4.67 -26.70 -2.42
CA GLY A 287 4.00 -27.88 -2.97
C GLY A 287 3.90 -29.08 -2.00
N VAL A 288 4.15 -28.87 -0.71
CA VAL A 288 3.97 -29.84 0.37
C VAL A 288 2.92 -29.30 1.36
N CYS A 289 2.14 -30.17 2.01
CA CYS A 289 1.25 -29.76 3.10
C CYS A 289 2.00 -29.61 4.42
N CYS A 290 1.75 -28.52 5.14
CA CYS A 290 2.66 -28.03 6.18
C CYS A 290 1.92 -27.68 7.47
N GLU A 291 2.53 -27.87 8.65
CA GLU A 291 1.88 -27.59 9.94
C GLU A 291 1.48 -26.11 10.13
N SER A 292 2.20 -25.20 9.46
CA SER A 292 1.93 -23.77 9.39
C SER A 292 2.29 -23.22 8.00
N ALA A 293 2.03 -21.94 7.72
CA ALA A 293 2.47 -21.27 6.50
C ALA A 293 4.00 -21.07 6.40
N CYS A 294 4.76 -21.40 7.46
CA CYS A 294 6.21 -21.20 7.55
C CYS A 294 6.64 -19.73 7.31
N ASP A 295 5.89 -18.76 7.85
CA ASP A 295 5.97 -17.29 7.58
C ASP A 295 7.30 -16.58 7.99
N GLN A 296 8.44 -17.25 7.97
CA GLN A 296 9.76 -16.68 8.27
C GLN A 296 10.64 -16.82 7.02
N PRO A 297 11.36 -15.77 6.55
CA PRO A 297 12.03 -15.77 5.24
C PRO A 297 13.10 -16.85 5.00
N CYS A 298 13.45 -17.65 6.01
CA CYS A 298 14.40 -18.76 5.94
C CYS A 298 13.83 -20.07 6.53
N MET A 299 12.52 -20.26 6.43
CA MET A 299 11.84 -21.51 6.78
C MET A 299 11.09 -22.04 5.56
N THR A 300 11.25 -23.33 5.28
CA THR A 300 10.54 -24.07 4.23
C THR A 300 9.82 -25.28 4.82
N CYS A 301 8.90 -25.84 4.05
CA CYS A 301 8.32 -27.15 4.28
C CYS A 301 8.93 -28.24 3.37
N ALA A 302 9.57 -27.85 2.25
CA ALA A 302 10.24 -28.75 1.30
C ALA A 302 11.64 -29.22 1.77
N GLY A 303 11.96 -29.07 3.06
CA GLY A 303 13.29 -29.35 3.64
C GLY A 303 13.53 -30.78 4.17
N GLY A 304 12.60 -31.73 4.00
CA GLY A 304 12.93 -33.16 4.05
C GLY A 304 12.43 -34.00 5.24
N LYS A 305 11.14 -33.89 5.59
CA LYS A 305 10.45 -34.90 6.44
C LYS A 305 9.05 -35.22 5.93
N THR A 306 8.57 -36.44 6.25
CA THR A 306 7.23 -36.93 5.91
C THR A 306 6.14 -36.50 6.92
N ASP A 307 6.40 -35.45 7.71
CA ASP A 307 5.52 -34.92 8.75
C ASP A 307 5.10 -33.46 8.51
N GLY A 308 5.65 -32.81 7.47
CA GLY A 308 5.32 -31.44 7.07
C GLY A 308 5.61 -30.38 8.12
N LEU A 309 6.58 -30.63 9.00
CA LEU A 309 7.07 -29.61 9.94
C LEU A 309 7.84 -28.52 9.18
N CYS A 310 7.70 -27.26 9.59
CA CYS A 310 8.53 -26.19 9.03
C CYS A 310 9.98 -26.37 9.51
N VAL A 311 10.95 -26.30 8.60
CA VAL A 311 12.38 -26.46 8.87
C VAL A 311 13.19 -25.32 8.25
N PRO A 312 14.38 -24.99 8.80
CA PRO A 312 15.25 -23.98 8.18
C PRO A 312 15.61 -24.31 6.73
N GLU A 313 15.59 -23.29 5.88
CA GLU A 313 16.24 -23.31 4.57
C GLU A 313 17.76 -23.56 4.71
N PRO A 314 18.41 -24.21 3.72
CA PRO A 314 19.86 -24.37 3.72
C PRO A 314 20.63 -23.04 3.77
N ASP A 315 21.80 -23.06 4.44
CA ASP A 315 22.72 -21.93 4.44
C ASP A 315 23.10 -21.52 3.00
N GLY A 316 22.83 -20.27 2.62
CA GLY A 316 23.06 -19.73 1.28
C GLY A 316 21.86 -19.77 0.33
N SER A 317 20.70 -20.28 0.73
CA SER A 317 19.43 -20.01 0.03
C SER A 317 19.11 -18.51 0.03
N ALA A 318 18.40 -18.02 -0.99
CA ALA A 318 18.01 -16.63 -1.08
C ALA A 318 16.80 -16.33 -0.18
N CYS A 319 16.77 -15.14 0.43
CA CYS A 319 15.65 -14.62 1.21
C CYS A 319 15.48 -13.11 0.97
N ASP A 320 14.61 -12.47 1.75
CA ASP A 320 14.32 -11.04 1.73
C ASP A 320 14.05 -10.61 3.19
N ASP A 321 14.85 -9.69 3.74
CA ASP A 321 14.65 -9.12 5.09
C ASP A 321 13.76 -7.87 5.10
N GLY A 322 13.36 -7.37 3.93
CA GLY A 322 12.57 -6.17 3.71
C GLY A 322 13.37 -4.89 3.49
N ASP A 323 14.71 -4.91 3.57
CA ASP A 323 15.57 -3.76 3.25
C ASP A 323 16.30 -3.90 1.89
N PRO A 324 15.72 -3.38 0.78
CA PRO A 324 16.38 -3.43 -0.55
C PRO A 324 17.70 -2.64 -0.63
N CYS A 325 18.16 -1.99 0.44
CA CYS A 325 19.42 -1.26 0.50
C CYS A 325 20.63 -2.10 0.94
N ASN A 326 20.43 -3.35 1.37
CA ASN A 326 21.52 -4.27 1.75
C ASN A 326 22.06 -5.08 0.54
N GLY A 327 21.24 -5.36 -0.48
CA GLY A 327 21.56 -6.18 -1.64
C GLY A 327 20.64 -7.42 -1.75
N PRO A 328 21.14 -8.56 -2.24
CA PRO A 328 20.44 -9.85 -2.15
C PRO A 328 20.78 -10.57 -0.83
N ASP A 329 19.76 -10.91 -0.06
CA ASP A 329 19.92 -11.58 1.24
C ASP A 329 20.09 -13.08 1.11
N THR A 330 20.64 -13.70 2.16
CA THR A 330 20.84 -15.15 2.22
C THR A 330 20.47 -15.73 3.58
N CYS A 331 20.01 -16.97 3.59
CA CYS A 331 19.76 -17.71 4.82
C CYS A 331 21.06 -18.15 5.49
N GLN A 332 21.13 -17.96 6.80
CA GLN A 332 22.19 -18.52 7.64
C GLN A 332 21.59 -18.98 8.99
N ALA A 333 21.75 -20.25 9.31
CA ALA A 333 21.23 -20.89 10.53
C ALA A 333 19.71 -20.67 10.77
N GLY A 334 18.92 -20.57 9.70
CA GLY A 334 17.47 -20.32 9.76
C GLY A 334 17.06 -18.86 9.99
N GLN A 335 18.02 -17.92 9.91
CA GLN A 335 17.74 -16.48 9.89
C GLN A 335 18.11 -15.92 8.51
N CYS A 336 17.33 -14.97 8.00
CA CYS A 336 17.74 -14.18 6.85
C CYS A 336 18.83 -13.21 7.32
N VAL A 337 20.01 -13.25 6.70
CA VAL A 337 21.11 -12.34 7.00
C VAL A 337 21.32 -11.37 5.83
N PRO A 338 21.48 -10.06 6.12
CA PRO A 338 21.45 -9.02 5.11
C PRO A 338 22.62 -9.12 4.13
N GLY A 339 22.36 -8.71 2.89
CA GLY A 339 23.35 -8.45 1.87
C GLY A 339 24.42 -7.42 2.31
N ASN A 340 25.51 -7.35 1.54
CA ASN A 340 26.57 -6.35 1.71
C ASN A 340 26.88 -5.62 0.38
N SER A 341 25.88 -5.53 -0.49
CA SER A 341 25.96 -5.01 -1.86
C SER A 341 24.80 -4.05 -2.16
N PRO A 342 24.80 -2.82 -1.60
CA PRO A 342 23.75 -1.84 -1.84
C PRO A 342 23.52 -1.54 -3.33
N PRO A 343 22.30 -1.21 -3.74
CA PRO A 343 22.01 -0.79 -5.11
C PRO A 343 22.70 0.54 -5.45
N ASP A 344 23.12 0.70 -6.71
CA ASP A 344 23.63 1.97 -7.21
C ASP A 344 22.47 2.95 -7.42
N CYS A 345 22.29 3.85 -6.46
CA CYS A 345 21.30 4.92 -6.52
C CYS A 345 21.82 6.19 -7.24
N THR A 346 22.83 6.11 -8.10
CA THR A 346 23.31 7.29 -8.85
C THR A 346 22.24 7.80 -9.82
N SER A 347 21.88 9.08 -9.69
CA SER A 347 20.93 9.73 -10.60
C SER A 347 21.56 10.05 -11.96
N PRO A 348 20.85 9.85 -13.09
CA PRO A 348 21.26 10.38 -14.39
C PRO A 348 20.97 11.88 -14.56
N ASN A 349 20.13 12.48 -13.70
CA ASN A 349 19.91 13.92 -13.62
C ASN A 349 20.90 14.52 -12.60
N PRO A 350 21.82 15.42 -12.99
CA PRO A 350 22.84 15.99 -12.09
C PRO A 350 22.27 16.84 -10.96
N CYS A 351 21.01 17.30 -11.09
CA CYS A 351 20.33 18.08 -10.06
C CYS A 351 19.55 17.25 -9.04
N LEU A 352 19.67 15.92 -9.10
CA LEU A 352 19.18 15.01 -8.07
C LEU A 352 20.35 14.20 -7.49
N VAL A 353 20.44 14.11 -6.17
CA VAL A 353 21.31 13.16 -5.48
C VAL A 353 20.46 11.97 -5.01
N GLY A 354 20.91 10.75 -5.30
CA GLY A 354 20.23 9.55 -4.83
C GLY A 354 20.84 9.00 -3.55
N ARG A 355 19.98 8.51 -2.66
CA ARG A 355 20.32 7.70 -1.49
C ARG A 355 19.48 6.42 -1.52
N CYS A 356 19.91 5.39 -0.81
CA CYS A 356 19.02 4.27 -0.52
C CYS A 356 18.34 4.48 0.85
N GLU A 357 17.03 4.30 0.92
CA GLU A 357 16.22 4.43 2.14
C GLU A 357 15.59 3.08 2.51
N PRO A 358 15.87 2.54 3.73
CA PRO A 358 15.42 1.22 4.11
C PRO A 358 13.91 1.00 4.01
N GLY A 359 13.52 -0.13 3.43
CA GLY A 359 12.12 -0.47 3.13
C GLY A 359 11.49 0.30 1.96
N ILE A 360 12.26 1.14 1.25
CA ILE A 360 11.81 1.90 0.07
C ILE A 360 12.73 1.67 -1.13
N GLY A 361 14.05 1.58 -0.91
CA GLY A 361 15.06 1.47 -1.97
C GLY A 361 15.62 2.85 -2.37
N CYS A 362 16.03 3.00 -3.64
CA CYS A 362 16.61 4.26 -4.11
C CYS A 362 15.59 5.40 -4.16
N VAL A 363 15.85 6.45 -3.40
CA VAL A 363 15.11 7.72 -3.39
C VAL A 363 16.02 8.87 -3.82
N PHE A 364 15.46 9.91 -4.44
CA PHE A 364 16.20 10.98 -5.08
C PHE A 364 15.78 12.35 -4.53
N ASP A 365 16.73 13.08 -3.96
CA ASP A 365 16.54 14.44 -3.42
C ASP A 365 17.05 15.51 -4.39
N PRO A 366 16.42 16.68 -4.49
CA PRO A 366 17.00 17.82 -5.19
C PRO A 366 18.29 18.31 -4.50
N VAL A 367 19.32 18.61 -5.29
CA VAL A 367 20.50 19.32 -4.81
C VAL A 367 20.17 20.81 -4.54
N GLU A 368 21.08 21.53 -3.89
CA GLU A 368 20.86 22.96 -3.55
C GLU A 368 20.66 23.83 -4.80
N ASP A 369 19.61 24.64 -4.81
CA ASP A 369 19.31 25.57 -5.90
C ASP A 369 20.51 26.50 -6.18
N GLY A 370 20.89 26.64 -7.45
CA GLY A 370 22.10 27.37 -7.86
C GLY A 370 23.39 26.54 -7.89
N THR A 371 23.34 25.25 -7.55
CA THR A 371 24.41 24.28 -7.93
C THR A 371 24.59 24.28 -9.44
N ALA A 372 25.84 24.26 -9.91
CA ALA A 372 26.14 24.19 -11.35
C ALA A 372 25.82 22.80 -11.91
N CYS A 373 25.23 22.75 -13.09
CA CYS A 373 24.91 21.53 -13.82
C CYS A 373 25.18 21.73 -15.33
N ASP A 374 24.74 20.77 -16.15
CA ASP A 374 24.80 20.81 -17.61
C ASP A 374 23.53 20.10 -18.11
N ASN A 375 22.71 20.79 -18.92
CA ASN A 375 21.48 20.27 -19.50
C ASN A 375 21.70 19.62 -20.88
N GLY A 376 22.90 19.78 -21.45
CA GLY A 376 23.27 19.36 -22.80
C GLY A 376 23.09 20.43 -23.88
N ASN A 377 22.80 21.67 -23.49
CA ASN A 377 22.66 22.82 -24.39
C ASN A 377 23.76 23.86 -24.13
N VAL A 378 24.69 24.04 -25.07
CA VAL A 378 25.75 25.07 -24.95
C VAL A 378 25.27 26.49 -25.32
N CYS A 379 24.01 26.63 -25.77
CA CYS A 379 23.48 27.88 -26.33
C CYS A 379 22.65 28.72 -25.35
N ASP A 380 22.21 28.19 -24.20
CA ASP A 380 21.40 28.93 -23.22
C ASP A 380 22.17 29.41 -21.96
N GLY A 381 23.49 29.19 -21.93
CA GLY A 381 24.42 29.89 -21.03
C GLY A 381 24.96 29.03 -19.89
N GLU A 382 25.09 29.60 -18.68
CA GLU A 382 25.43 28.82 -17.49
C GLU A 382 24.19 28.10 -16.94
N ASP A 383 24.28 26.78 -16.86
CA ASP A 383 23.25 25.90 -16.30
C ASP A 383 23.29 25.81 -14.76
N ARG A 384 22.11 25.84 -14.14
CA ARG A 384 21.94 25.79 -12.69
C ARG A 384 20.75 24.91 -12.30
N CYS A 385 20.92 24.19 -11.20
CA CYS A 385 19.83 23.44 -10.59
C CYS A 385 18.78 24.37 -9.99
N VAL A 386 17.52 24.13 -10.34
CA VAL A 386 16.33 24.78 -9.76
C VAL A 386 15.26 23.72 -9.53
N GLN A 387 14.90 23.50 -8.26
CA GLN A 387 13.88 22.53 -7.84
C GLN A 387 14.11 21.11 -8.39
N GLY A 388 15.38 20.67 -8.43
CA GLY A 388 15.80 19.34 -8.92
C GLY A 388 15.90 19.21 -10.44
N ASN A 389 15.68 20.27 -11.21
CA ASN A 389 15.86 20.30 -12.67
C ASN A 389 17.09 21.13 -13.02
N CYS A 390 17.85 20.73 -14.04
CA CYS A 390 18.90 21.59 -14.60
C CYS A 390 18.25 22.61 -15.55
N THR A 391 18.58 23.89 -15.40
CA THR A 391 17.95 24.99 -16.13
C THR A 391 18.93 26.14 -16.40
N PRO A 392 18.87 26.79 -17.57
CA PRO A 392 19.75 27.91 -17.90
C PRO A 392 19.50 29.12 -16.99
N SER A 393 20.59 29.78 -16.60
CA SER A 393 20.61 30.93 -15.70
C SER A 393 21.39 32.14 -16.24
N GLY A 394 22.15 31.95 -17.32
CA GLY A 394 22.94 32.98 -17.97
C GLY A 394 22.18 33.72 -19.08
N PRO A 395 22.84 34.67 -19.76
CA PRO A 395 22.46 35.03 -21.11
C PRO A 395 22.72 33.84 -22.06
N ALA A 396 21.93 33.74 -23.13
CA ALA A 396 22.21 32.82 -24.23
C ALA A 396 23.58 33.13 -24.88
N LEU A 397 24.15 32.14 -25.54
CA LEU A 397 25.38 32.30 -26.30
C LEU A 397 25.12 33.21 -27.50
N ASP A 398 25.85 34.32 -27.56
CA ASP A 398 25.83 35.24 -28.68
C ASP A 398 26.72 34.70 -29.81
N CYS A 399 26.18 34.64 -31.03
CA CYS A 399 26.83 34.03 -32.19
C CYS A 399 27.01 35.00 -33.37
N ASP A 400 26.49 36.24 -33.26
CA ASP A 400 26.65 37.31 -34.24
C ASP A 400 28.16 37.60 -34.46
N ASP A 401 28.65 37.33 -35.67
CA ASP A 401 30.03 37.63 -36.07
C ASP A 401 30.18 39.00 -36.78
N GLY A 402 29.09 39.74 -36.93
CA GLY A 402 29.03 41.05 -37.59
C GLY A 402 29.06 40.99 -39.12
N ASN A 403 28.93 39.82 -39.75
CA ASN A 403 28.86 39.68 -41.21
C ASN A 403 27.42 39.39 -41.67
N PRO A 404 26.73 40.33 -42.35
CA PRO A 404 25.34 40.14 -42.80
C PRO A 404 25.16 39.05 -43.88
N CYS A 405 26.24 38.40 -44.30
CA CYS A 405 26.25 37.30 -45.25
C CYS A 405 26.54 35.93 -44.64
N THR A 406 26.58 35.82 -43.31
CA THR A 406 26.47 34.58 -42.55
C THR A 406 25.14 34.52 -41.80
N GLY A 407 24.63 33.32 -41.55
CA GLY A 407 23.45 33.08 -40.72
C GLY A 407 23.89 32.53 -39.37
N ASP A 408 23.69 33.30 -38.31
CA ASP A 408 24.17 32.98 -36.96
C ASP A 408 23.24 31.97 -36.24
N GLU A 409 23.46 30.67 -36.49
CA GLU A 409 22.71 29.60 -35.80
C GLU A 409 23.52 29.01 -34.63
N CYS A 410 22.98 29.07 -33.41
CA CYS A 410 23.56 28.34 -32.29
C CYS A 410 23.02 26.89 -32.24
N ASN A 411 23.89 25.91 -32.47
CA ASN A 411 23.56 24.50 -32.34
C ASN A 411 23.72 24.05 -30.87
N PRO A 412 22.67 23.50 -30.22
CA PRO A 412 22.73 23.12 -28.79
C PRO A 412 23.88 22.20 -28.38
N VAL A 413 24.43 21.39 -29.30
CA VAL A 413 25.52 20.43 -28.99
C VAL A 413 26.89 20.93 -29.43
N THR A 414 26.98 21.76 -30.48
CA THR A 414 28.26 22.18 -31.08
C THR A 414 28.58 23.67 -30.96
N GLY A 415 27.66 24.50 -30.47
CA GLY A 415 27.80 25.95 -30.37
C GLY A 415 27.48 26.68 -31.68
N CYS A 416 27.97 27.91 -31.80
CA CYS A 416 27.74 28.77 -32.97
C CYS A 416 28.20 28.12 -34.28
N ALA A 417 27.35 28.20 -35.29
CA ALA A 417 27.62 27.80 -36.66
C ALA A 417 27.13 28.93 -37.59
N ASN A 418 28.10 29.57 -38.25
CA ASN A 418 27.87 30.78 -39.03
C ASN A 418 28.00 30.38 -40.51
N GLU A 419 26.93 29.81 -41.06
CA GLU A 419 26.90 29.28 -42.42
C GLU A 419 26.56 30.38 -43.44
N PRO A 420 27.16 30.40 -44.65
CA PRO A 420 26.87 31.42 -45.65
C PRO A 420 25.39 31.49 -46.04
N VAL A 421 24.81 32.70 -46.02
CA VAL A 421 23.46 32.92 -46.55
C VAL A 421 23.43 32.73 -48.07
N GLN A 422 22.23 32.58 -48.64
CA GLN A 422 22.08 32.35 -50.08
C GLN A 422 22.71 33.49 -50.91
N ASP A 423 23.53 33.12 -51.92
CA ASP A 423 24.04 34.05 -52.93
C ASP A 423 22.89 34.89 -53.53
N GLY A 424 23.07 36.21 -53.57
CA GLY A 424 22.05 37.17 -54.02
C GLY A 424 21.10 37.68 -52.93
N THR A 425 21.26 37.27 -51.67
CA THR A 425 20.62 37.94 -50.52
C THR A 425 21.15 39.38 -50.41
N PRO A 426 20.31 40.43 -50.29
CA PRO A 426 20.80 41.79 -50.06
C PRO A 426 21.53 41.93 -48.73
N CYS A 427 22.61 42.70 -48.74
CA CYS A 427 23.40 43.08 -47.55
C CYS A 427 23.67 44.61 -47.57
N ASP A 428 24.43 45.08 -46.58
CA ASP A 428 24.82 46.49 -46.40
C ASP A 428 26.20 46.47 -45.70
N ASP A 429 27.22 47.06 -46.32
CA ASP A 429 28.61 47.17 -45.84
C ASP A 429 28.97 48.58 -45.31
N GLU A 430 27.95 49.42 -45.11
CA GLU A 430 27.98 50.83 -44.70
C GLU A 430 28.61 51.81 -45.73
N ASP A 431 29.00 51.40 -46.95
CA ASP A 431 29.49 52.29 -48.02
C ASP A 431 28.43 52.57 -49.11
N LEU A 432 27.69 53.66 -48.92
CA LEU A 432 26.62 54.14 -49.82
C LEU A 432 27.07 54.46 -51.26
N CYS A 433 28.37 54.38 -51.57
CA CYS A 433 28.94 54.73 -52.87
C CYS A 433 29.25 53.54 -53.78
N ASN A 434 29.07 52.31 -53.32
CA ASN A 434 29.52 51.11 -54.03
C ASN A 434 28.43 50.38 -54.86
N GLY A 435 27.18 50.86 -54.79
CA GLY A 435 26.09 50.47 -55.69
C GLY A 435 24.94 49.76 -54.99
N GLY A 436 24.51 48.63 -55.54
CA GLY A 436 23.60 47.70 -54.88
C GLY A 436 24.35 46.45 -54.44
N GLU A 437 24.19 46.05 -53.19
CA GLU A 437 25.02 45.03 -52.54
C GLU A 437 24.29 43.70 -52.38
N VAL A 438 25.03 42.61 -52.52
CA VAL A 438 24.52 41.24 -52.34
C VAL A 438 25.57 40.32 -51.73
N CYS A 439 25.12 39.33 -50.98
CA CYS A 439 25.98 38.25 -50.52
C CYS A 439 26.47 37.40 -51.69
N GLN A 440 27.76 37.13 -51.71
CA GLN A 440 28.39 36.13 -52.59
C GLN A 440 29.43 35.33 -51.81
N ALA A 441 29.27 34.01 -51.79
CA ALA A 441 30.19 33.07 -51.12
C ALA A 441 30.46 33.41 -49.62
N GLY A 442 29.46 33.94 -48.92
CA GLY A 442 29.54 34.30 -47.50
C GLY A 442 30.15 35.68 -47.20
N GLN A 443 30.42 36.50 -48.21
CA GLN A 443 30.86 37.89 -48.04
C GLN A 443 29.85 38.84 -48.69
N CYS A 444 29.64 40.03 -48.11
CA CYS A 444 28.92 41.09 -48.80
C CYS A 444 29.80 41.60 -49.96
N VAL A 445 29.22 41.70 -51.16
CA VAL A 445 29.90 42.24 -52.33
C VAL A 445 29.04 43.32 -53.00
N SER A 446 29.68 44.44 -53.25
CA SER A 446 29.14 45.59 -53.98
C SER A 446 29.20 45.40 -55.50
N SER A 447 28.55 46.30 -56.24
CA SER A 447 28.38 46.18 -57.70
C SER A 447 29.09 47.30 -58.47
N GLU A 448 28.43 47.97 -59.41
CA GLU A 448 29.05 49.10 -60.12
C GLU A 448 28.91 50.36 -59.24
N PRO A 449 29.99 51.17 -59.07
CA PRO A 449 29.97 52.34 -58.20
C PRO A 449 28.82 53.30 -58.50
N LEU A 450 28.30 53.95 -57.46
CA LEU A 450 27.19 54.89 -57.56
C LEU A 450 27.57 56.07 -58.47
N ASP A 451 26.91 56.18 -59.61
CA ASP A 451 27.07 57.30 -60.53
C ASP A 451 26.41 58.56 -59.94
N CYS A 452 27.24 59.57 -59.67
CA CYS A 452 26.84 60.82 -59.03
C CYS A 452 26.89 62.04 -59.98
N ASP A 453 27.06 61.86 -61.30
CA ASP A 453 26.98 62.95 -62.28
C ASP A 453 25.54 63.56 -62.29
N ASP A 454 25.39 64.79 -61.79
CA ASP A 454 24.09 65.49 -61.81
C ASP A 454 23.77 66.15 -63.17
N ALA A 455 24.63 65.91 -64.16
CA ALA A 455 24.67 66.50 -65.50
C ALA A 455 24.93 68.03 -65.51
N ASN A 456 25.38 68.63 -64.40
CA ASN A 456 25.75 70.03 -64.34
C ASN A 456 27.28 70.21 -64.35
N ALA A 457 27.82 70.65 -65.50
CA ALA A 457 29.25 70.96 -65.67
C ALA A 457 29.77 72.19 -64.85
N CYS A 458 29.07 72.55 -63.77
CA CYS A 458 29.45 73.54 -62.76
C CYS A 458 29.38 73.02 -61.32
N THR A 459 29.24 71.70 -61.15
CA THR A 459 29.46 70.96 -59.91
C THR A 459 30.70 70.07 -60.04
N GLU A 460 31.38 69.81 -58.93
CA GLU A 460 32.34 68.73 -58.75
C GLU A 460 31.61 67.63 -57.99
N ASP A 461 31.28 66.56 -58.71
CA ASP A 461 30.52 65.44 -58.18
C ASP A 461 31.47 64.42 -57.55
N THR A 462 31.24 64.13 -56.28
CA THR A 462 31.95 63.12 -55.51
C THR A 462 30.94 62.24 -54.78
N CYS A 463 31.37 61.08 -54.32
CA CYS A 463 30.57 60.26 -53.43
C CYS A 463 31.30 60.12 -52.09
N ASP A 464 30.61 60.40 -50.99
CA ASP A 464 31.08 60.19 -49.62
C ASP A 464 30.43 58.90 -49.09
N PRO A 465 31.20 57.87 -48.70
CA PRO A 465 30.66 56.58 -48.25
C PRO A 465 29.56 56.68 -47.17
N SER A 466 29.60 57.72 -46.34
CA SER A 466 28.63 57.93 -45.24
C SER A 466 27.46 58.87 -45.57
N ALA A 467 27.50 59.57 -46.72
CA ALA A 467 26.51 60.56 -47.11
C ALA A 467 25.95 60.40 -48.55
N GLY A 468 26.49 59.48 -49.34
CA GLY A 468 26.14 59.26 -50.75
C GLY A 468 26.70 60.35 -51.67
N CYS A 469 25.99 60.67 -52.75
CA CYS A 469 26.41 61.68 -53.72
C CYS A 469 26.47 63.10 -53.12
N VAL A 470 27.62 63.75 -53.30
CA VAL A 470 27.92 65.11 -52.83
C VAL A 470 28.35 65.97 -54.03
N HIS A 471 27.44 66.85 -54.45
CA HIS A 471 27.63 67.79 -55.56
C HIS A 471 28.14 69.14 -55.03
N THR A 472 29.38 69.52 -55.36
CA THR A 472 30.02 70.75 -54.83
C THR A 472 30.12 71.83 -55.90
N GLU A 473 29.56 73.03 -55.69
CA GLU A 473 29.63 74.12 -56.70
C GLU A 473 31.08 74.48 -57.06
N LEU A 474 31.43 74.42 -58.36
CA LEU A 474 32.74 74.81 -58.88
C LEU A 474 32.99 76.32 -58.76
N PRO A 475 34.25 76.76 -58.58
CA PRO A 475 34.59 78.18 -58.41
C PRO A 475 34.07 79.08 -59.54
N GLU A 476 33.57 80.27 -59.19
CA GLU A 476 33.20 81.35 -60.12
C GLU A 476 34.28 81.58 -61.19
N GLY A 477 33.89 81.46 -62.46
CA GLY A 477 34.80 81.58 -63.61
C GLY A 477 35.35 80.25 -64.17
N SER A 478 35.09 79.11 -63.51
CA SER A 478 35.50 77.78 -64.02
C SER A 478 34.87 77.46 -65.37
N SER A 479 35.61 76.83 -66.29
CA SER A 479 35.17 76.62 -67.67
C SER A 479 34.27 75.39 -67.84
N CYS A 480 32.99 75.61 -68.14
CA CYS A 480 31.95 74.58 -68.25
C CYS A 480 31.62 74.20 -69.71
N GLY A 481 32.63 74.22 -70.59
CA GLY A 481 32.49 73.96 -72.02
C GLY A 481 32.10 75.19 -72.86
N GLU A 482 32.25 75.08 -74.19
CA GLU A 482 31.86 76.07 -75.21
C GLU A 482 32.26 77.55 -74.96
N GLY A 483 33.31 77.83 -74.19
CA GLY A 483 33.72 79.19 -73.84
C GLY A 483 32.80 79.88 -72.82
N ARG A 484 32.00 79.09 -72.09
CA ARG A 484 31.16 79.51 -70.97
C ARG A 484 31.89 79.31 -69.64
N THR A 485 31.42 79.99 -68.60
CA THR A 485 31.99 80.02 -67.26
C THR A 485 30.93 79.80 -66.20
N CYS A 486 31.25 79.05 -65.15
CA CYS A 486 30.38 78.85 -64.00
C CYS A 486 30.15 80.16 -63.25
N GLN A 487 28.88 80.45 -63.00
CA GLN A 487 28.39 81.56 -62.18
C GLN A 487 27.23 81.03 -61.34
N ARG A 488 27.41 80.93 -60.02
CA ARG A 488 26.42 80.44 -59.04
C ARG A 488 25.80 79.10 -59.43
N GLY A 489 26.65 78.08 -59.58
CA GLY A 489 26.25 76.73 -59.98
C GLY A 489 25.75 76.58 -61.42
N LEU A 490 25.73 77.64 -62.25
CA LEU A 490 25.19 77.62 -63.61
C LEU A 490 26.22 77.98 -64.67
N CYS A 491 26.17 77.28 -65.82
CA CYS A 491 27.10 77.48 -66.92
C CYS A 491 26.69 78.64 -67.87
N LEU A 492 27.28 79.84 -67.68
CA LEU A 492 26.84 81.09 -68.34
C LEU A 492 27.94 81.76 -69.20
N PRO A 493 27.61 82.60 -70.20
CA PRO A 493 28.60 83.29 -71.04
C PRO A 493 29.44 84.32 -70.28
N ALA A 494 30.74 84.41 -70.60
CA ALA A 494 31.67 85.32 -69.92
C ALA A 494 31.42 86.81 -70.24
N PRO A 495 31.39 87.71 -69.23
CA PRO A 495 31.12 89.14 -69.43
C PRO A 495 32.35 89.96 -69.85
N SER A 496 32.14 90.99 -70.66
CA SER A 496 33.17 91.95 -71.10
C SER A 496 33.05 93.32 -70.38
N GLY A 497 34.19 93.94 -70.03
CA GLY A 497 34.25 95.00 -69.01
C GLY A 497 34.44 96.45 -69.50
N GLY A 498 34.38 97.40 -68.54
CA GLY A 498 34.57 98.84 -68.75
C GLY A 498 34.97 99.60 -67.47
N CYS A 499 35.70 100.71 -67.62
CA CYS A 499 36.47 101.40 -66.55
C CYS A 499 35.66 102.30 -65.58
N GLY A 500 36.20 102.61 -64.38
CA GLY A 500 35.75 103.80 -63.62
C GLY A 500 36.19 104.01 -62.15
N CYS A 501 37.31 104.72 -61.92
CA CYS A 501 37.63 105.61 -60.77
C CYS A 501 37.33 105.26 -59.28
N ALA A 502 38.40 104.81 -58.58
CA ALA A 502 38.95 105.32 -57.29
C ALA A 502 38.08 105.92 -56.15
N SER A 503 38.32 105.45 -54.90
CA SER A 503 38.95 106.29 -53.83
C SER A 503 39.29 105.57 -52.51
N ASN A 504 40.44 105.95 -51.92
CA ASN A 504 40.86 106.01 -50.49
C ASN A 504 40.28 105.09 -49.38
N GLY A 505 41.14 104.46 -48.55
CA GLY A 505 40.80 104.24 -47.12
C GLY A 505 41.55 103.18 -46.27
N LYS A 506 42.71 103.55 -45.69
CA LYS A 506 43.30 103.16 -44.36
C LYS A 506 43.05 101.77 -43.69
N GLU A 507 44.15 101.18 -43.19
CA GLU A 507 44.24 100.26 -42.02
C GLU A 507 43.83 100.97 -40.69
N PRO A 508 43.42 100.27 -39.60
CA PRO A 508 44.22 99.34 -38.76
C PRO A 508 43.53 97.96 -38.55
N ALA A 509 44.11 96.86 -38.02
CA ALA A 509 45.20 96.57 -37.05
C ALA A 509 44.77 96.46 -35.56
N GLY A 510 45.05 95.29 -34.94
CA GLY A 510 44.79 94.95 -33.53
C GLY A 510 43.40 94.31 -33.27
N GLY A 511 43.20 93.45 -32.25
CA GLY A 511 44.17 92.79 -31.35
C GLY A 511 43.61 92.47 -29.95
N ILE A 512 44.11 91.37 -29.35
CA ILE A 512 44.18 91.09 -27.89
C ILE A 512 42.85 90.85 -27.11
N SER A 513 42.50 89.56 -26.99
CA SER A 513 42.53 88.76 -25.73
C SER A 513 41.68 89.10 -24.47
N LEU A 514 41.06 88.02 -23.95
CA LEU A 514 40.97 87.58 -22.54
C LEU A 514 39.93 88.16 -21.54
N VAL A 515 39.58 87.29 -20.57
CA VAL A 515 38.98 87.52 -19.22
C VAL A 515 37.47 87.88 -19.13
N LEU A 516 36.68 87.44 -18.13
CA LEU A 516 36.60 86.23 -17.25
C LEU A 516 35.30 86.36 -16.39
N VAL A 517 34.92 85.32 -15.62
CA VAL A 517 33.83 85.30 -14.59
C VAL A 517 32.42 85.29 -15.20
N GLY A 518 31.40 84.55 -14.74
CA GLY A 518 31.17 83.83 -13.46
C GLY A 518 29.95 84.46 -12.73
N LEU A 519 29.25 83.83 -11.78
CA LEU A 519 29.46 82.60 -10.99
C LEU A 519 28.10 82.07 -10.45
N LEU A 520 27.90 80.75 -10.44
CA LEU A 520 27.07 80.00 -9.46
C LEU A 520 25.57 80.43 -9.39
N PHE A 521 24.67 79.94 -8.52
CA PHE A 521 24.63 78.83 -7.55
C PHE A 521 23.33 78.01 -7.82
N ALA A 522 23.06 76.81 -7.29
CA ALA A 522 23.83 75.62 -6.92
C ALA A 522 22.89 74.62 -6.19
N MET A 523 23.30 73.34 -6.06
CA MET A 523 22.94 72.43 -4.94
C MET A 523 21.47 71.89 -4.86
N ARG A 524 21.17 70.69 -4.33
CA ARG A 524 22.01 69.58 -3.79
C ARG A 524 21.20 68.28 -3.60
N ARG A 525 21.87 67.13 -3.83
CA ARG A 525 21.79 65.86 -3.05
C ARG A 525 20.46 65.06 -3.09
N LYS A 526 20.45 63.74 -2.79
CA LYS A 526 21.56 62.80 -2.47
C LYS A 526 21.22 61.37 -2.91
N LYS A 527 22.28 60.57 -3.10
CA LYS A 527 22.28 59.10 -2.93
C LYS A 527 21.49 58.66 -1.69
N GLN A 528 20.82 57.51 -1.78
CA GLN A 528 21.55 56.28 -1.46
C GLN A 528 21.60 55.38 -2.69
#